data_AF-A0A8S3JZ06-F1
#
_entry.id   AF-A0A8S3JZ06-F1
#
_cell.length_a   1.000
_cell.length_b   1.000
_cell.length_c   1.000
_cell.angle_alpha   90.00
_cell.angle_beta   90.00
_cell.angle_gamma   90.00
#
_symmetry.space_group_name_H-M   'P 1'
#
loop_
_entity.id
_entity.type
_entity.pdbx_description
1 polymer ?
#
loop_
_entity_poly.entity_id
_entity_poly.type
_entity_poly.pdbx_seq_one_letter_code
_entity_poly.pdbx_strand_id
1 'polypeptide(L)'
;YSFYVTDRFSERFKGWCICYHGTKFTYGLSILLNGLKPADTDVHGAGIYVSPSITYTCHPRYAEVKLLDSSSQSKFFKSGKYVQFALECRVHPNNIRKKASETLGARNTTIDCNINNEVIEWLINSQNKSVVDFNDPDCSIVCTGLMIRVTNDHPGLLPDSQWWHNSHICNNKDCCLLG
;
A
#
# COMPACT_ATOMS: atom_id res chain seq x y z
N TYR A 1 13.85 4.37 -14.10
CA TYR A 1 15.12 3.63 -13.91
C TYR A 1 15.18 3.30 -12.43
N SER A 2 15.12 2.03 -12.04
CA SER A 2 15.32 1.64 -10.64
C SER A 2 16.78 1.23 -10.49
N PHE A 3 17.51 1.84 -9.56
CA PHE A 3 18.94 1.55 -9.37
C PHE A 3 19.20 0.12 -8.83
N TYR A 4 18.15 -0.66 -8.57
CA TYR A 4 18.26 -2.01 -8.01
C TYR A 4 17.97 -3.14 -9.01
N VAL A 5 17.90 -2.84 -10.30
CA VAL A 5 17.93 -3.87 -11.37
C VAL A 5 19.38 -4.33 -11.56
N THR A 6 19.93 -4.99 -10.54
CA THR A 6 21.27 -5.57 -10.57
C THR A 6 21.21 -7.04 -10.14
N ASP A 7 22.17 -7.84 -10.59
CA ASP A 7 22.26 -9.29 -10.30
C ASP A 7 22.37 -9.62 -8.80
N ARG A 8 22.52 -8.61 -7.93
CA ARG A 8 22.68 -8.76 -6.47
C ARG A 8 21.45 -8.35 -5.67
N PHE A 9 20.29 -8.21 -6.29
CA PHE A 9 19.04 -7.86 -5.61
C PHE A 9 18.76 -8.74 -4.38
N SER A 10 18.87 -10.06 -4.54
CA SER A 10 18.64 -11.03 -3.46
C SER A 10 19.64 -10.91 -2.31
N GLU A 11 20.90 -10.59 -2.60
CA GLU A 11 21.94 -10.39 -1.59
C GLU A 11 21.67 -9.09 -0.80
N ARG A 12 21.41 -7.99 -1.52
CA ARG A 12 21.14 -6.67 -0.92
C ARG A 12 19.96 -6.70 0.04
N PHE A 13 18.88 -7.36 -0.34
CA PHE A 13 17.63 -7.36 0.42
C PHE A 13 17.42 -8.64 1.24
N LYS A 14 18.47 -9.43 1.46
CA LYS A 14 18.41 -10.61 2.32
C LYS A 14 17.98 -10.21 3.73
N GLY A 15 16.90 -10.82 4.21
CA GLY A 15 16.33 -10.55 5.54
C GLY A 15 15.47 -9.29 5.63
N TRP A 16 15.32 -8.50 4.56
CA TRP A 16 14.39 -7.39 4.53
C TRP A 16 12.95 -7.91 4.43
N CYS A 17 12.03 -7.28 5.15
CA CYS A 17 10.62 -7.64 5.13
C CYS A 17 9.93 -7.05 3.90
N ILE A 18 8.97 -7.78 3.32
CA ILE A 18 8.05 -7.27 2.30
C ILE A 18 6.89 -6.58 3.01
N CYS A 19 6.49 -5.43 2.47
CA CYS A 19 5.32 -4.68 2.91
C CYS A 19 4.73 -3.92 1.73
N TYR A 20 3.59 -3.28 1.95
CA TYR A 20 2.82 -2.61 0.92
C TYR A 20 2.44 -1.20 1.39
N HIS A 21 2.44 -0.27 0.46
CA HIS A 21 2.00 1.11 0.67
C HIS A 21 0.90 1.46 -0.34
N GLY A 22 -0.28 1.78 0.18
CA GLY A 22 -1.40 2.25 -0.62
C GLY A 22 -1.23 3.73 -0.91
N THR A 23 -1.60 4.17 -2.11
CA THR A 23 -1.58 5.59 -2.45
C THR A 23 -2.66 5.95 -3.47
N LYS A 24 -2.80 7.26 -3.73
CA LYS A 24 -3.63 7.78 -4.83
C LYS A 24 -2.85 7.78 -6.14
N PHE A 25 -3.56 7.64 -7.26
CA PHE A 25 -2.96 7.67 -8.60
C PHE A 25 -2.18 8.96 -8.85
N THR A 26 -2.68 10.09 -8.35
CA THR A 26 -2.03 11.40 -8.51
C THR A 26 -0.65 11.48 -7.86
N TYR A 27 -0.38 10.66 -6.84
CA TYR A 27 0.89 10.64 -6.12
C TYR A 27 1.83 9.53 -6.57
N GLY A 28 1.33 8.49 -7.25
CA GLY A 28 2.10 7.31 -7.62
C GLY A 28 3.42 7.64 -8.34
N LEU A 29 3.37 8.49 -9.37
CA LEU A 29 4.58 8.89 -10.09
C LEU A 29 5.55 9.69 -9.20
N SER A 30 5.03 10.62 -8.39
CA SER A 30 5.87 11.40 -7.47
C SER A 30 6.57 10.51 -6.45
N ILE A 31 5.89 9.49 -5.92
CA ILE A 31 6.47 8.55 -4.96
C ILE A 31 7.52 7.67 -5.64
N LEU A 32 7.26 7.19 -6.86
CA LEU A 32 8.23 6.39 -7.60
C LEU A 32 9.51 7.16 -7.95
N LEU A 33 9.40 8.46 -8.21
CA LEU A 33 10.53 9.30 -8.58
C LEU A 33 11.29 9.87 -7.38
N ASN A 34 10.59 10.21 -6.29
CA ASN A 34 11.17 10.94 -5.16
C ASN A 34 11.23 10.13 -3.86
N GLY A 35 10.56 8.98 -3.79
CA GLY A 35 10.41 8.20 -2.55
C GLY A 35 9.20 8.61 -1.71
N LEU A 36 9.21 8.21 -0.43
CA LEU A 36 8.06 8.37 0.46
C LEU A 36 8.23 9.58 1.38
N LYS A 37 7.22 10.46 1.39
CA LYS A 37 7.11 11.51 2.40
C LYS A 37 6.49 10.92 3.68
N PRO A 38 7.13 11.05 4.85
CA PRO A 38 6.53 10.64 6.13
C PRO A 38 5.27 11.47 6.43
N ALA A 39 4.28 10.86 7.06
CA ALA A 39 3.16 11.58 7.63
C ALA A 39 3.63 12.36 8.86
N ASP A 40 3.24 13.64 8.95
CA ASP A 40 3.63 14.53 10.06
C ASP A 40 2.90 14.18 11.37
N THR A 41 1.64 13.74 11.26
CA THR A 41 0.82 13.27 12.38
C THR A 41 -0.23 12.27 11.89
N ASP A 42 -0.31 11.11 12.55
CA ASP A 42 -1.35 10.11 12.30
C ASP A 42 -1.54 9.26 13.57
N VAL A 43 -2.47 8.29 13.57
CA VAL A 43 -2.94 7.52 14.73
C VAL A 43 -1.79 6.90 15.55
N HIS A 44 -0.71 6.47 14.89
CA HIS A 44 0.45 5.85 15.54
C HIS A 44 1.69 6.74 15.63
N GLY A 45 1.56 8.02 15.29
CA GLY A 45 2.63 9.04 15.29
C GLY A 45 3.24 9.32 13.92
N ALA A 46 4.26 10.18 13.87
CA ALA A 46 4.89 10.60 12.61
C ALA A 46 5.74 9.48 12.00
N GLY A 47 5.69 9.28 10.67
CA GLY A 47 6.50 8.27 9.97
C GLY A 47 5.88 7.79 8.67
N ILE A 48 6.47 6.73 8.09
CA ILE A 48 5.94 6.11 6.88
C ILE A 48 5.09 4.90 7.27
N TYR A 49 3.84 4.88 6.81
CA TYR A 49 2.89 3.82 7.09
C TYR A 49 2.90 2.78 5.97
N VAL A 50 3.11 1.52 6.34
CA VAL A 50 3.06 0.36 5.44
C VAL A 50 2.36 -0.79 6.14
N SER A 51 2.01 -1.83 5.40
CA SER A 51 1.44 -3.05 5.96
C SER A 51 2.06 -4.29 5.32
N PRO A 52 2.30 -5.38 6.07
CA PRO A 52 2.64 -6.66 5.46
C PRO A 52 1.44 -7.27 4.69
N SER A 53 0.22 -6.75 4.87
CA SER A 53 -0.97 -7.24 4.17
C SER A 53 -1.30 -6.35 2.97
N ILE A 54 -1.19 -6.93 1.78
CA ILE A 54 -1.70 -6.30 0.56
C ILE A 54 -3.22 -6.11 0.62
N THR A 55 -3.93 -7.04 1.26
CA THR A 55 -5.39 -6.99 1.42
C THR A 55 -5.83 -5.79 2.25
N TYR A 56 -5.16 -5.54 3.39
CA TYR A 56 -5.38 -4.32 4.19
C TYR A 56 -5.04 -3.06 3.40
N THR A 57 -3.88 -3.06 2.74
CA THR A 57 -3.36 -1.93 1.98
C THR A 57 -4.27 -1.53 0.82
N CYS A 58 -4.94 -2.50 0.20
CA CYS A 58 -5.88 -2.27 -0.89
C CYS A 58 -7.19 -1.61 -0.46
N HIS A 59 -7.45 -1.37 0.83
CA HIS A 59 -8.65 -0.65 1.25
C HIS A 59 -8.70 0.76 0.61
N PRO A 60 -9.86 1.26 0.12
CA PRO A 60 -9.97 2.54 -0.58
C PRO A 60 -9.47 3.77 0.19
N ARG A 61 -9.43 3.69 1.53
CA ARG A 61 -8.79 4.71 2.39
C ARG A 61 -7.32 4.92 2.05
N TYR A 62 -6.60 3.85 1.71
CA TYR A 62 -5.16 3.85 1.48
C TYR A 62 -4.82 3.78 -0.01
N ALA A 63 -5.44 2.87 -0.75
CA ALA A 63 -5.20 2.69 -2.18
C ALA A 63 -6.42 3.10 -3.00
N GLU A 64 -6.29 4.11 -3.86
CA GLU A 64 -7.40 4.62 -4.66
C GLU A 64 -7.91 3.57 -5.65
N VAL A 65 -9.24 3.41 -5.74
CA VAL A 65 -9.90 2.68 -6.82
C VAL A 65 -10.29 3.68 -7.90
N LYS A 66 -9.83 3.45 -9.13
CA LYS A 66 -10.11 4.34 -10.26
C LYS A 66 -10.95 3.62 -11.30
N LEU A 67 -12.10 4.22 -11.65
CA LEU A 67 -12.88 3.82 -12.82
C LEU A 67 -12.15 4.28 -14.09
N LEU A 68 -11.99 3.35 -15.04
CA LEU A 68 -11.37 3.56 -16.33
C LEU A 68 -12.42 4.01 -17.34
N ASP A 69 -12.12 5.09 -18.06
CA ASP A 69 -12.88 5.47 -19.24
C ASP A 69 -12.79 4.37 -20.31
N SER A 70 -13.83 4.24 -21.14
CA SER A 70 -13.91 3.18 -22.16
C SER A 70 -12.72 3.14 -23.12
N SER A 71 -12.08 4.29 -23.39
CA SER A 71 -10.92 4.39 -24.29
C SER A 71 -9.63 3.87 -23.64
N SER A 72 -9.58 3.84 -22.31
CA SER A 72 -8.44 3.38 -21.52
C SER A 72 -8.52 1.91 -21.14
N GLN A 73 -9.71 1.28 -21.21
CA GLN A 73 -9.90 -0.13 -20.84
C GLN A 73 -9.07 -1.10 -21.69
N SER A 74 -8.78 -0.75 -22.94
CA SER A 74 -7.96 -1.57 -23.85
C SER A 74 -6.46 -1.23 -23.81
N LYS A 75 -6.06 -0.19 -23.08
CA LYS A 75 -4.65 0.26 -23.00
C LYS A 75 -3.84 -0.50 -21.96
N PHE A 76 -4.50 -1.25 -21.08
CA PHE A 76 -3.84 -2.10 -20.08
C PHE A 76 -3.59 -3.49 -20.65
N PHE A 77 -2.59 -4.19 -20.10
CA PHE A 77 -2.31 -5.60 -20.43
C PHE A 77 -3.50 -6.54 -20.20
N LYS A 78 -4.47 -6.11 -19.39
CA LYS A 78 -5.73 -6.79 -19.12
C LYS A 78 -6.86 -5.77 -19.21
N SER A 79 -7.95 -6.12 -19.88
CA SER A 79 -9.14 -5.29 -19.92
C SER A 79 -9.87 -5.28 -18.56
N GLY A 80 -10.44 -4.14 -18.22
CA GLY A 80 -11.29 -3.98 -17.04
C GLY A 80 -11.82 -2.57 -16.91
N LYS A 81 -12.82 -2.41 -16.02
CA LYS A 81 -13.45 -1.12 -15.73
C LYS A 81 -12.79 -0.42 -14.56
N TYR A 82 -12.19 -1.15 -13.62
CA TYR A 82 -11.57 -0.59 -12.43
C TYR A 82 -10.09 -0.96 -12.38
N VAL A 83 -9.27 -0.01 -11.93
CA VAL A 83 -7.86 -0.23 -11.63
C VAL A 83 -7.55 0.27 -10.23
N GLN A 84 -6.70 -0.46 -9.52
CA GLN A 84 -6.13 -0.06 -8.25
C GLN A 84 -4.68 -0.54 -8.20
N PHE A 85 -3.82 0.21 -7.53
CA PHE A 85 -2.45 -0.24 -7.27
C PHE A 85 -2.00 0.04 -5.84
N ALA A 86 -1.02 -0.75 -5.41
CA ALA A 86 -0.22 -0.51 -4.22
C ALA A 86 1.26 -0.64 -4.60
N LEU A 87 2.11 0.04 -3.84
CA LEU A 87 3.56 -0.12 -3.96
C LEU A 87 3.97 -1.35 -3.15
N GLU A 88 4.70 -2.28 -3.75
CA GLU A 88 5.43 -3.29 -3.00
C GLU A 88 6.75 -2.68 -2.55
N CYS A 89 7.01 -2.73 -1.25
CA CYS A 89 8.20 -2.19 -0.64
C CYS A 89 8.96 -3.25 0.14
N ARG A 90 10.27 -3.06 0.24
CA ARG A 90 11.14 -3.79 1.19
C ARG A 90 11.61 -2.84 2.27
N VAL A 91 11.55 -3.31 3.51
CA VAL A 91 11.99 -2.56 4.69
C VAL A 91 12.98 -3.37 5.51
N HIS A 92 14.07 -2.72 5.94
CA HIS A 92 15.00 -3.35 6.86
C HIS A 92 14.32 -3.54 8.23
N PRO A 93 14.36 -4.72 8.87
CA PRO A 93 13.61 -4.99 10.10
C PRO A 93 13.92 -4.00 11.23
N ASN A 94 15.18 -3.57 11.36
CA ASN A 94 15.60 -2.57 12.37
C ASN A 94 14.98 -1.17 12.18
N ASN A 95 14.39 -0.88 11.02
CA ASN A 95 13.76 0.41 10.74
C ASN A 95 12.25 0.40 11.00
N ILE A 96 11.67 -0.76 11.35
CA ILE A 96 10.28 -0.86 11.78
C ILE A 96 10.21 -0.37 13.24
N ARG A 97 9.74 0.86 13.42
CA ARG A 97 9.64 1.50 14.75
C ARG A 97 8.52 0.91 15.58
N LYS A 98 7.38 0.61 14.94
CA LYS A 98 6.18 0.12 15.60
C LYS A 98 5.42 -0.83 14.68
N LYS A 99 4.90 -1.90 15.25
CA LYS A 99 3.81 -2.71 14.66
C LYS A 99 2.58 -2.46 15.51
N ALA A 100 1.46 -2.16 14.88
CA ALA A 100 0.27 -1.69 15.55
C ALA A 100 -1.00 -2.26 14.93
N SER A 101 -2.09 -2.09 15.65
CA SER A 101 -3.39 -2.57 15.25
C SER A 101 -3.96 -1.76 14.09
N GLU A 102 -4.83 -2.40 13.32
CA GLU A 102 -5.62 -1.76 12.26
C GLU A 102 -6.37 -0.52 12.75
N THR A 103 -6.54 0.46 11.85
CA THR A 103 -7.20 1.75 12.13
C THR A 103 -8.48 1.95 11.32
N LEU A 104 -8.97 0.88 10.67
CA LEU A 104 -10.21 0.83 9.90
C LEU A 104 -11.40 0.28 10.72
N GLY A 105 -11.19 -0.02 12.01
CA GLY A 105 -12.19 -0.53 12.95
C GLY A 105 -12.83 -1.84 12.53
N ALA A 106 -12.11 -2.65 11.76
CA ALA A 106 -12.50 -4.00 11.37
C ALA A 106 -12.06 -5.05 12.42
N ARG A 107 -12.04 -4.69 13.71
CA ARG A 107 -11.51 -5.52 14.82
C ARG A 107 -12.16 -6.91 14.92
N ASN A 108 -13.43 -7.03 14.53
CA ASN A 108 -14.20 -8.27 14.61
C ASN A 108 -14.20 -9.06 13.28
N THR A 109 -13.32 -8.72 12.35
CA THR A 109 -13.22 -9.40 11.04
C THR A 109 -11.77 -9.70 10.74
N THR A 110 -11.49 -10.91 10.26
CA THR A 110 -10.17 -11.26 9.74
C THR A 110 -9.93 -10.52 8.44
N ILE A 111 -8.97 -9.59 8.42
CA ILE A 111 -8.61 -8.84 7.23
C ILE A 111 -7.70 -9.68 6.31
N ASP A 112 -6.76 -10.40 6.91
CA ASP A 112 -5.78 -11.24 6.23
C ASP A 112 -5.60 -12.51 7.06
N CYS A 113 -5.71 -13.69 6.44
CA CYS A 113 -5.62 -14.96 7.16
C CYS A 113 -4.21 -15.25 7.70
N ASN A 114 -3.18 -14.57 7.18
CA ASN A 114 -1.79 -14.79 7.57
C ASN A 114 -1.27 -13.71 8.53
N ILE A 115 -2.03 -12.64 8.76
CA ILE A 115 -1.57 -11.47 9.52
C ILE A 115 -2.65 -11.06 10.52
N ASN A 116 -2.29 -11.09 11.81
CA ASN A 116 -3.16 -10.63 12.87
C ASN A 116 -3.40 -9.11 12.77
N ASN A 117 -4.66 -8.69 12.84
CA ASN A 117 -5.10 -7.30 12.85
C ASN A 117 -4.38 -6.42 13.89
N GLU A 118 -3.87 -6.98 14.99
CA GLU A 118 -3.15 -6.26 16.05
C GLU A 118 -1.75 -5.79 15.64
N VAL A 119 -1.19 -6.32 14.54
CA VAL A 119 0.17 -6.04 14.07
C VAL A 119 0.24 -5.75 12.56
N ILE A 120 -0.90 -5.41 11.96
CA ILE A 120 -1.05 -5.24 10.50
C ILE A 120 -0.60 -3.86 10.01
N GLU A 121 -0.47 -2.85 10.87
CA GLU A 121 0.07 -1.55 10.50
C GLU A 121 1.51 -1.39 11.00
N TRP A 122 2.43 -1.08 10.10
CA TRP A 122 3.84 -0.88 10.42
C TRP A 122 4.22 0.58 10.20
N LEU A 123 4.90 1.14 11.19
CA LEU A 123 5.40 2.49 11.17
C LEU A 123 6.91 2.47 11.02
N ILE A 124 7.40 2.97 9.88
CA ILE A 124 8.81 2.97 9.53
C ILE A 124 9.43 4.30 9.96
N ASN A 125 10.62 4.21 10.55
CA ASN A 125 11.40 5.38 10.92
C ASN A 125 11.89 6.11 9.66
N SER A 126 11.54 7.39 9.54
CA SER A 126 12.02 8.27 8.47
C SER A 126 13.43 8.81 8.71
N GLN A 127 14.03 8.54 9.88
CA GLN A 127 15.35 9.02 10.27
C GLN A 127 15.46 10.56 10.19
N ASN A 128 14.39 11.26 10.55
CA ASN A 128 14.25 12.72 10.44
C ASN A 128 14.37 13.28 9.01
N LYS A 129 14.28 12.43 7.97
CA LYS A 129 14.24 12.86 6.58
C LYS A 129 12.84 13.38 6.23
N SER A 130 12.78 14.49 5.49
CA SER A 130 11.52 15.03 4.95
C SER A 130 10.94 14.16 3.84
N VAL A 131 11.81 13.41 3.14
CA VAL A 131 11.46 12.39 2.15
C VAL A 131 12.47 11.25 2.30
N VAL A 132 12.00 10.01 2.31
CA VAL A 132 12.85 8.82 2.23
C VAL A 132 13.00 8.45 0.76
N ASP A 133 14.11 8.88 0.16
CA ASP A 133 14.49 8.55 -1.21
C ASP A 133 14.75 7.05 -1.33
N PHE A 134 14.08 6.42 -2.29
CA PHE A 134 14.28 5.00 -2.57
C PHE A 134 15.66 4.69 -3.12
N ASN A 135 16.36 5.66 -3.71
CA ASN A 135 17.67 5.46 -4.34
C ASN A 135 18.83 5.65 -3.36
N ASP A 136 18.56 6.13 -2.14
CA ASP A 136 19.55 6.28 -1.08
C ASP A 136 20.12 4.90 -0.71
N PRO A 137 21.46 4.69 -0.73
CA PRO A 137 22.06 3.43 -0.33
C PRO A 137 21.70 3.01 1.11
N ASP A 138 21.43 3.99 1.97
CA ASP A 138 21.05 3.82 3.38
C ASP A 138 19.54 4.01 3.59
N CYS A 139 18.73 3.87 2.54
CA CYS A 139 17.28 4.01 2.63
C CYS A 139 16.68 3.05 3.68
N SER A 140 15.71 3.55 4.45
CA SER A 140 15.05 2.70 5.44
C SER A 140 14.03 1.76 4.82
N ILE A 141 13.51 2.13 3.65
CA ILE A 141 12.51 1.43 2.85
C ILE A 141 12.76 1.74 1.37
N VAL A 142 12.50 0.76 0.50
CA VAL A 142 12.61 0.88 -0.96
C VAL A 142 11.36 0.32 -1.64
N CYS A 143 10.89 0.96 -2.72
CA CYS A 143 9.87 0.37 -3.59
C CYS A 143 10.51 -0.63 -4.56
N THR A 144 10.06 -1.88 -4.53
CA THR A 144 10.56 -2.97 -5.38
C THR A 144 9.58 -3.40 -6.45
N GLY A 145 8.31 -3.01 -6.36
CA GLY A 145 7.31 -3.40 -7.33
C GLY A 145 6.05 -2.54 -7.28
N LEU A 146 5.23 -2.73 -8.31
CA LEU A 146 3.87 -2.20 -8.39
C LEU A 146 2.92 -3.38 -8.42
N MET A 147 2.06 -3.47 -7.42
CA MET A 147 0.98 -4.46 -7.37
C MET A 147 -0.25 -3.82 -7.98
N ILE A 148 -0.67 -4.31 -9.14
CA ILE A 148 -1.79 -3.73 -9.89
C ILE A 148 -2.88 -4.79 -10.02
N ARG A 149 -4.12 -4.41 -9.72
CA ARG A 149 -5.30 -5.21 -10.09
C ARG A 149 -6.20 -4.44 -11.03
N VAL A 150 -6.69 -5.15 -12.04
CA VAL A 150 -7.65 -4.67 -13.03
C VAL A 150 -8.85 -5.61 -13.05
N THR A 151 -10.03 -5.06 -12.83
CA THR A 151 -11.28 -5.83 -12.65
C THR A 151 -12.45 -5.22 -13.42
N ASN A 152 -13.43 -6.04 -13.77
CA ASN A 152 -14.69 -5.57 -14.37
C ASN A 152 -15.65 -5.03 -13.33
N ASP A 153 -15.67 -5.64 -12.14
CA ASP A 153 -16.49 -5.21 -11.01
C ASP A 153 -15.68 -4.33 -10.05
N HIS A 154 -16.38 -3.49 -9.28
CA HIS A 154 -15.74 -2.66 -8.27
C HIS A 154 -14.95 -3.57 -7.30
N PRO A 155 -13.68 -3.28 -6.97
CA PRO A 155 -12.85 -4.18 -6.18
C PRO A 155 -13.39 -4.51 -4.78
N GLY A 156 -14.28 -3.68 -4.24
CA GLY A 156 -15.01 -3.96 -2.99
C GLY A 156 -15.98 -5.14 -3.07
N LEU A 157 -16.37 -5.57 -4.27
CA LEU A 157 -17.24 -6.73 -4.49
C LEU A 157 -16.48 -8.05 -4.54
N LEU A 158 -15.14 -8.01 -4.56
CA LEU A 158 -14.31 -9.22 -4.62
C LEU A 158 -14.33 -9.95 -3.28
N PRO A 159 -14.19 -11.30 -3.26
CA PRO A 159 -14.14 -12.08 -2.03
C PRO A 159 -13.13 -11.57 -1.00
N ASP A 160 -11.91 -11.23 -1.43
CA ASP A 160 -10.84 -10.78 -0.53
C ASP A 160 -11.06 -9.36 0.03
N SER A 161 -12.01 -8.62 -0.54
CA SER A 161 -12.35 -7.25 -0.12
C SER A 161 -13.62 -7.19 0.73
N GLN A 162 -14.31 -8.31 0.98
CA GLN A 162 -15.61 -8.32 1.68
C GLN A 162 -15.55 -7.68 3.07
N TRP A 163 -14.41 -7.78 3.76
CA TRP A 163 -14.22 -7.16 5.07
C TRP A 163 -14.30 -5.63 5.04
N TRP A 164 -14.17 -4.97 3.88
CA TRP A 164 -14.27 -3.51 3.75
C TRP A 164 -15.61 -2.99 4.27
N HIS A 165 -16.68 -3.76 4.09
CA HIS A 165 -18.03 -3.44 4.59
C HIS A 165 -18.14 -3.45 6.12
N ASN A 166 -17.21 -4.13 6.79
CA ASN A 166 -17.14 -4.18 8.26
C ASN A 166 -16.23 -3.08 8.83
N SER A 167 -15.63 -2.25 7.97
CA SER A 167 -14.84 -1.08 8.41
C SER A 167 -15.76 0.11 8.70
N HIS A 168 -15.55 0.79 9.84
CA HIS A 168 -16.38 1.93 10.28
C HIS A 168 -16.32 3.17 9.37
N ILE A 169 -15.49 3.13 8.32
CA ILE A 169 -15.27 4.25 7.39
C ILE A 169 -16.08 4.08 6.09
N CYS A 170 -16.65 2.90 5.81
CA CYS A 170 -17.67 2.77 4.75
C CYS A 170 -19.08 3.16 5.25
N ASN A 171 -19.23 4.39 5.73
CA ASN A 171 -20.55 5.03 5.78
C ASN A 171 -20.92 5.51 4.36
N ASN A 172 -21.37 4.55 3.54
CA ASN A 172 -22.32 4.63 2.40
C ASN A 172 -22.33 5.81 1.39
N LYS A 173 -21.42 6.78 1.40
CA LYS A 173 -21.41 7.86 0.38
C LYS A 173 -20.11 8.03 -0.40
N ASP A 174 -18.94 7.83 0.21
CA ASP A 174 -17.68 8.20 -0.45
C ASP A 174 -16.63 7.08 -0.60
N CYS A 175 -16.57 6.09 0.31
CA CYS A 175 -15.54 5.03 0.25
C CYS A 175 -15.93 3.80 -0.57
N CYS A 176 -17.23 3.59 -0.75
CA CYS A 176 -17.82 2.38 -1.32
C CYS A 176 -18.94 2.78 -2.30
N LEU A 177 -18.68 3.67 -3.28
CA LEU A 177 -19.56 3.79 -4.45
C LEU A 177 -19.44 2.49 -5.26
N LEU A 178 -20.05 1.44 -4.72
CA LEU A 178 -20.54 0.32 -5.49
C LEU A 178 -21.53 0.96 -6.48
N GLY A 179 -21.07 1.16 -7.71
CA GLY A 179 -21.92 1.63 -8.80
C GLY A 179 -23.14 0.75 -8.98
#